data_AF-A0AAP3E3S0-F1
#
_entry.id   AF-A0AAP3E3S0-F1
#
_cell.length_a   1.000
_cell.length_b   1.000
_cell.length_c   1.000
_cell.angle_alpha   90.00
_cell.angle_beta   90.00
_cell.angle_gamma   90.00
#
_symmetry.space_group_name_H-M   'P 1'
#
loop_
_entity.id
_entity.type
_entity.pdbx_description
1 polymer ?
#
loop_
_entity_poly.entity_id
_entity_poly.type
_entity_poly.pdbx_seq_one_letter_code
_entity_poly.pdbx_strand_id
1 'polypeptide(L)'
;MQFRAGILYVVLFVVVAAGAYGVIATAESPEVTIDEANADYVLEAGDEFEVDGQTFNVSELGAGTGTVEYVDEEAVLEVQWEGQGDGDWDGGDSVFLGESEDDEYHLMIIMPEAAEDDEDEAEPEEFLLIEAVDDDEFEIVQREGEPYVVVSEDGTEELVHVTDVDEIDTQVYQEGDGIEFYDDEDETMVDGEVTDIGTELVTVEYIGTEIDEYDLTNAETVTLNDQEFGVYFPSDEQVYLTSDLDAFQAQHDEIEDHGDRVQGLWWVASLAALTAIVIAGLAFMPVRG
;
A
#
# COMPACT_ATOMS: atom_id res chain seq x y z
N MET A 1 52.53 -23.68 48.62
CA MET A 1 51.14 -23.33 48.98
C MET A 1 50.35 -22.80 47.78
N GLN A 2 50.96 -22.03 46.86
CA GLN A 2 50.33 -21.48 45.64
C GLN A 2 49.63 -22.50 44.71
N PHE A 3 50.18 -23.70 44.56
CA PHE A 3 49.64 -24.73 43.67
C PHE A 3 48.28 -25.30 44.13
N ARG A 4 48.08 -25.43 45.45
CA ARG A 4 46.80 -25.92 46.01
C ARG A 4 45.72 -24.85 45.98
N ALA A 5 46.10 -23.58 46.09
CA ALA A 5 45.18 -22.46 45.96
C ALA A 5 44.68 -22.34 44.51
N GLY A 6 45.57 -22.44 43.50
CA GLY A 6 45.19 -22.34 42.09
C GLY A 6 44.19 -23.40 41.62
N ILE A 7 44.35 -24.66 42.05
CA ILE A 7 43.42 -25.74 41.70
C ILE A 7 42.01 -25.50 42.26
N LEU A 8 41.89 -24.97 43.49
CA LEU A 8 40.59 -24.66 44.07
C LEU A 8 39.84 -23.58 43.29
N TYR A 9 40.55 -22.55 42.79
CA TYR A 9 39.95 -21.54 41.94
C TYR A 9 39.53 -22.08 40.57
N VAL A 10 40.34 -22.94 39.95
CA VAL A 10 39.95 -23.59 38.68
C VAL A 10 38.66 -24.40 38.85
N VAL A 11 38.57 -25.21 39.91
CA VAL A 11 37.34 -25.98 40.21
C VAL A 11 36.15 -25.05 40.43
N LEU A 12 36.33 -23.95 41.17
CA LEU A 12 35.28 -22.97 41.40
C LEU A 12 34.77 -22.38 40.08
N PHE A 13 35.66 -21.91 39.19
CA PHE A 13 35.25 -21.31 37.92
C PHE A 13 34.59 -22.33 36.97
N VAL A 14 35.01 -23.59 36.99
CA VAL A 14 34.33 -24.66 36.24
C VAL A 14 32.92 -24.91 36.77
N VAL A 15 32.72 -24.91 38.09
CA VAL A 15 31.39 -25.06 38.69
C VAL A 15 30.49 -23.87 38.34
N VAL A 16 31.02 -22.65 38.36
CA VAL A 16 30.27 -21.44 37.95
C VAL A 16 29.88 -21.51 36.47
N ALA A 17 30.81 -21.90 35.59
CA ALA A 17 30.51 -22.06 34.16
C ALA A 17 29.45 -23.14 33.91
N ALA A 18 29.57 -24.29 34.58
CA ALA A 18 28.58 -25.37 34.49
C ALA A 18 27.21 -24.98 35.05
N GLY A 19 27.18 -24.19 36.13
CA GLY A 19 25.95 -23.65 36.71
C GLY A 19 25.25 -22.65 35.79
N ALA A 20 25.99 -21.71 35.20
CA ALA A 20 25.44 -20.75 34.24
C ALA A 20 24.88 -21.46 32.99
N TYR A 21 25.61 -22.44 32.45
CA TYR A 21 25.13 -23.25 31.33
C TYR A 21 23.87 -24.06 31.69
N GLY A 22 23.80 -24.61 32.91
CA GLY A 22 22.62 -25.33 33.37
C GLY A 22 21.36 -24.45 33.44
N VAL A 23 21.50 -23.18 33.86
CA VAL A 23 20.40 -22.22 33.86
C VAL A 23 19.98 -21.87 32.44
N ILE A 24 20.92 -21.55 31.54
CA ILE A 24 20.61 -21.25 30.14
C ILE A 24 19.89 -22.42 29.46
N ALA A 25 20.38 -23.65 29.66
CA ALA A 25 19.86 -24.83 28.99
C ALA A 25 18.45 -25.26 29.45
N THR A 26 17.95 -24.67 30.54
CA THR A 26 16.63 -24.98 31.10
C THR A 26 15.71 -23.77 31.14
N ALA A 27 16.17 -22.61 30.67
CA ALA A 27 15.36 -21.42 30.57
C ALA A 27 14.41 -21.57 29.37
N GLU A 28 13.11 -21.50 29.62
CA GLU A 28 12.08 -21.38 28.59
C GLU A 28 11.98 -19.91 28.18
N SER A 29 12.00 -19.64 26.87
CA SER A 29 11.79 -18.29 26.36
C SER A 29 10.32 -17.90 26.55
N PRO A 30 10.01 -16.72 27.10
CA PRO A 30 8.66 -16.19 27.05
C PRO A 30 8.27 -15.92 25.59
N GLU A 31 6.97 -15.94 25.32
CA GLU A 31 6.37 -15.67 24.01
C GLU A 31 5.17 -14.75 24.23
N VAL A 32 4.85 -13.93 23.23
CA VAL A 32 3.65 -13.10 23.27
C VAL A 32 2.43 -14.01 23.16
N THR A 33 1.48 -13.81 24.06
CA THR A 33 0.23 -14.55 24.08
C THR A 33 -0.92 -13.63 24.46
N ILE A 34 -2.08 -13.87 23.86
CA ILE A 34 -3.34 -13.23 24.25
C ILE A 34 -4.30 -14.37 24.63
N ASP A 35 -4.78 -14.36 25.87
CA ASP A 35 -5.88 -15.24 26.26
C ASP A 35 -7.17 -14.76 25.58
N GLU A 36 -7.98 -15.69 25.07
CA GLU A 36 -9.28 -15.40 24.45
C GLU A 36 -10.16 -14.47 25.31
N ALA A 37 -10.09 -14.62 26.65
CA ALA A 37 -10.86 -13.79 27.59
C ALA A 37 -10.40 -12.33 27.70
N ASN A 38 -9.22 -12.00 27.18
CA ASN A 38 -8.63 -10.66 27.16
C ASN A 38 -8.54 -10.09 25.74
N ALA A 39 -8.95 -10.86 24.73
CA ALA A 39 -9.08 -10.39 23.37
C ALA A 39 -10.36 -9.55 23.23
N ASP A 40 -10.26 -8.43 22.54
CA ASP A 40 -11.43 -7.64 22.14
C ASP A 40 -12.13 -8.32 20.95
N TYR A 41 -11.35 -8.88 20.02
CA TYR A 41 -11.85 -9.65 18.89
C TYR A 41 -11.18 -11.01 18.81
N VAL A 42 -11.99 -12.02 18.50
CA VAL A 42 -11.57 -13.40 18.24
C VAL A 42 -12.16 -13.75 16.88
N LEU A 43 -11.30 -13.86 15.87
CA LEU A 43 -11.70 -13.84 14.47
C LEU A 43 -11.14 -15.04 13.70
N GLU A 44 -11.92 -15.55 12.76
CA GLU A 44 -11.56 -16.54 11.75
C GLU A 44 -11.65 -15.90 10.34
N ALA A 45 -11.07 -16.56 9.33
CA ALA A 45 -11.17 -16.07 7.95
C ALA A 45 -12.64 -16.07 7.48
N GLY A 46 -13.07 -14.95 6.90
CA GLY A 46 -14.44 -14.67 6.50
C GLY A 46 -15.31 -14.04 7.59
N ASP A 47 -14.79 -13.81 8.79
CA ASP A 47 -15.51 -13.08 9.83
C ASP A 47 -15.55 -11.57 9.54
N GLU A 48 -16.63 -10.93 10.00
CA GLU A 48 -16.83 -9.48 9.98
C GLU A 48 -16.79 -8.94 11.41
N PHE A 49 -16.15 -7.79 11.63
CA PHE A 49 -16.11 -7.12 12.93
C PHE A 49 -16.10 -5.60 12.78
N GLU A 50 -16.51 -4.88 13.82
CA GLU A 50 -16.68 -3.42 13.78
C GLU A 50 -15.67 -2.74 14.69
N VAL A 51 -14.93 -1.75 14.18
CA VAL A 51 -14.02 -0.88 14.95
C VAL A 51 -14.48 0.57 14.80
N ASP A 52 -14.91 1.17 15.92
CA ASP A 52 -15.44 2.54 15.98
C ASP A 52 -16.49 2.88 14.90
N GLY A 53 -17.35 1.91 14.56
CA GLY A 53 -18.42 2.06 13.57
C GLY A 53 -18.04 1.70 12.13
N GLN A 54 -16.79 1.32 11.87
CA GLN A 54 -16.32 0.84 10.56
C GLN A 54 -16.26 -0.69 10.56
N THR A 55 -16.86 -1.33 9.56
CA THR A 55 -16.89 -2.80 9.43
C THR A 55 -15.70 -3.30 8.63
N PHE A 56 -14.93 -4.20 9.22
CA PHE A 56 -13.80 -4.89 8.60
C PHE A 56 -14.13 -6.36 8.35
N ASN A 57 -13.58 -6.90 7.27
CA ASN A 57 -13.66 -8.30 6.88
C ASN A 57 -12.31 -8.97 7.07
N VAL A 58 -12.25 -10.18 7.60
CA VAL A 58 -11.01 -10.96 7.63
C VAL A 58 -10.89 -11.76 6.34
N SER A 59 -9.96 -11.40 5.46
CA SER A 59 -9.85 -12.04 4.14
C SER A 59 -8.99 -13.30 4.14
N GLU A 60 -7.81 -13.23 4.75
CA GLU A 60 -6.88 -14.36 4.85
C GLU A 60 -6.28 -14.50 6.26
N LEU A 61 -6.08 -15.73 6.71
CA LEU A 61 -5.28 -16.08 7.88
C LEU A 61 -4.37 -17.26 7.54
N GLY A 62 -3.14 -17.25 8.05
CA GLY A 62 -2.22 -18.38 7.93
C GLY A 62 -0.82 -18.10 8.44
N ALA A 63 -0.18 -19.11 9.03
CA ALA A 63 1.23 -19.08 9.43
C ALA A 63 1.64 -17.88 10.31
N GLY A 64 0.73 -17.38 11.14
CA GLY A 64 0.96 -16.21 12.00
C GLY A 64 0.86 -14.86 11.28
N THR A 65 0.28 -14.84 10.08
CA THR A 65 -0.04 -13.62 9.32
C THR A 65 -1.48 -13.67 8.83
N GLY A 66 -2.03 -12.53 8.45
CA GLY A 66 -3.35 -12.44 7.85
C GLY A 66 -3.63 -11.04 7.32
N THR A 67 -4.81 -10.86 6.75
CA THR A 67 -5.24 -9.59 6.16
C THR A 67 -6.66 -9.29 6.61
N VAL A 68 -6.91 -8.03 6.95
CA VAL A 68 -8.26 -7.50 7.14
C VAL A 68 -8.51 -6.37 6.17
N GLU A 69 -9.74 -6.27 5.69
CA GLU A 69 -10.14 -5.38 4.61
C GLU A 69 -11.29 -4.50 5.08
N TYR A 70 -11.22 -3.22 4.76
CA TYR A 70 -12.36 -2.33 4.79
C TYR A 70 -12.77 -2.02 3.35
N VAL A 71 -14.06 -2.07 3.08
CA VAL A 71 -14.63 -1.73 1.77
C VAL A 71 -15.48 -0.48 1.93
N ASP A 72 -15.10 0.59 1.25
CA ASP A 72 -15.87 1.82 1.14
C ASP A 72 -16.56 1.85 -0.23
N GLU A 73 -17.82 1.40 -0.27
CA GLU A 73 -18.64 1.40 -1.50
C GLU A 73 -19.10 2.80 -1.93
N GLU A 74 -18.81 3.84 -1.14
CA GLU A 74 -19.18 5.24 -1.43
C GLU A 74 -17.93 6.16 -1.40
N ALA A 75 -16.77 5.62 -1.76
CA ALA A 75 -15.51 6.38 -1.83
C ALA A 75 -15.58 7.44 -2.92
N VAL A 76 -15.08 8.64 -2.60
CA VAL A 76 -14.91 9.72 -3.58
C VAL A 76 -13.55 9.53 -4.24
N LEU A 77 -13.57 9.12 -5.51
CA LEU A 77 -12.39 8.81 -6.32
C LEU A 77 -12.18 9.88 -7.40
N GLU A 78 -10.96 9.94 -7.93
CA GLU A 78 -10.57 10.89 -8.98
C GLU A 78 -9.93 10.12 -10.13
N VAL A 79 -10.35 10.41 -11.36
CA VAL A 79 -9.66 10.02 -12.59
C VAL A 79 -9.15 11.25 -13.32
N GLN A 80 -7.96 11.13 -13.91
CA GLN A 80 -7.35 12.18 -14.73
C GLN A 80 -7.16 11.64 -16.14
N TRP A 81 -7.67 12.40 -17.12
CA TRP A 81 -7.53 12.06 -18.54
C TRP A 81 -6.62 13.07 -19.23
N GLU A 82 -5.60 12.57 -19.93
CA GLU A 82 -4.72 13.37 -20.78
C GLU A 82 -5.48 13.84 -22.03
N GLY A 83 -5.56 15.15 -22.22
CA GLY A 83 -6.16 15.71 -23.42
C GLY A 83 -5.19 15.76 -24.59
N GLN A 84 -5.78 15.66 -25.78
CA GLN A 84 -5.05 15.81 -27.02
C GLN A 84 -4.34 17.18 -27.12
N GLY A 85 -3.01 17.18 -27.13
CA GLY A 85 -2.20 18.39 -27.34
C GLY A 85 -2.05 18.81 -28.81
N ASP A 86 -1.32 19.91 -29.05
CA ASP A 86 -0.96 20.39 -30.40
C ASP A 86 -0.08 19.36 -31.15
N GLY A 87 -0.63 18.60 -32.09
CA GLY A 87 0.14 17.57 -32.80
C GLY A 87 -0.63 16.58 -33.67
N ASP A 88 -0.07 15.38 -33.77
CA ASP A 88 -0.66 14.20 -34.45
C ASP A 88 -1.84 13.70 -33.60
N TRP A 89 -2.96 13.33 -34.22
CA TRP A 89 -4.27 13.04 -33.58
C TRP A 89 -4.23 11.93 -32.49
N ASP A 90 -3.18 11.12 -32.43
CA ASP A 90 -3.04 9.94 -31.55
C ASP A 90 -2.42 10.23 -30.16
N GLY A 91 -2.64 11.42 -29.58
CA GLY A 91 -1.87 11.93 -28.44
C GLY A 91 -2.52 11.88 -27.05
N GLY A 92 -3.85 11.90 -26.97
CA GLY A 92 -4.62 11.94 -25.73
C GLY A 92 -5.17 10.59 -25.28
N ASP A 93 -5.80 10.57 -24.12
CA ASP A 93 -6.49 9.41 -23.58
C ASP A 93 -7.81 9.14 -24.31
N SER A 94 -8.15 7.86 -24.36
CA SER A 94 -9.47 7.37 -24.76
C SER A 94 -10.36 7.22 -23.53
N VAL A 95 -11.57 7.73 -23.62
CA VAL A 95 -12.61 7.62 -22.59
C VAL A 95 -13.72 6.73 -23.12
N PHE A 96 -14.14 5.73 -22.34
CA PHE A 96 -15.25 4.86 -22.72
C PHE A 96 -16.53 5.36 -22.08
N LEU A 97 -17.52 5.75 -22.88
CA LEU A 97 -18.85 6.20 -22.40
C LEU A 97 -19.87 5.07 -22.34
N GLY A 98 -19.41 3.82 -22.50
CA GLY A 98 -20.21 2.61 -22.44
C GLY A 98 -19.34 1.37 -22.27
N GLU A 99 -19.98 0.21 -22.12
CA GLU A 99 -19.32 -1.08 -21.87
C GLU A 99 -18.69 -1.70 -23.13
N SER A 100 -18.90 -1.11 -24.31
CA SER A 100 -18.44 -1.67 -25.59
C SER A 100 -17.26 -0.93 -26.17
N GLU A 101 -16.43 -1.63 -26.96
CA GLU A 101 -15.33 -1.01 -27.71
C GLU A 101 -15.83 0.04 -28.73
N ASP A 102 -17.11 -0.01 -29.10
CA ASP A 102 -17.74 0.98 -29.99
C ASP A 102 -18.11 2.28 -29.24
N ASP A 103 -17.97 2.33 -27.91
CA ASP A 103 -18.24 3.51 -27.07
C ASP A 103 -16.93 4.25 -26.66
N GLU A 104 -15.87 4.09 -27.44
CA GLU A 104 -14.58 4.77 -27.25
C GLU A 104 -14.62 6.21 -27.80
N TYR A 105 -14.14 7.18 -27.02
CA TYR A 105 -14.07 8.59 -27.40
C TYR A 105 -12.67 9.13 -27.14
N HIS A 106 -12.14 9.92 -28.07
CA HIS A 106 -10.91 10.67 -27.88
C HIS A 106 -11.19 12.00 -27.18
N LEU A 107 -10.40 12.31 -26.15
CA LEU A 107 -10.51 13.55 -25.42
C LEU A 107 -9.66 14.66 -26.04
N MET A 108 -10.29 15.78 -26.33
CA MET A 108 -9.62 16.99 -26.80
C MET A 108 -9.96 18.19 -25.92
N ILE A 109 -8.93 18.82 -25.35
CA ILE A 109 -9.08 20.06 -24.57
C ILE A 109 -9.21 21.23 -25.54
N ILE A 110 -10.25 22.05 -25.36
CA ILE A 110 -10.52 23.19 -26.24
C ILE A 110 -9.84 24.42 -25.67
N MET A 111 -8.71 24.78 -26.26
CA MET A 111 -7.97 25.98 -25.89
C MET A 111 -8.69 27.22 -26.42
N PRO A 112 -8.95 28.25 -25.60
CA PRO A 112 -9.55 29.47 -26.10
C PRO A 112 -8.56 30.19 -27.03
N GLU A 113 -9.08 30.96 -27.99
CA GLU A 113 -8.23 31.87 -28.78
C GLU A 113 -7.48 32.82 -27.83
N ALA A 114 -6.16 32.64 -27.73
CA ALA A 114 -5.31 33.51 -26.94
C ALA A 114 -5.39 34.95 -27.48
N ALA A 115 -5.58 35.92 -26.57
CA ALA A 115 -5.36 37.31 -26.93
C ALA A 115 -3.88 37.49 -27.29
N GLU A 116 -3.57 38.20 -28.40
CA GLU A 116 -2.19 38.33 -28.96
C GLU A 116 -1.10 38.79 -27.96
N ASP A 117 -1.46 39.26 -26.76
CA ASP A 117 -0.54 39.74 -25.73
C ASP A 117 -0.37 38.79 -24.52
N ASP A 118 -1.18 37.72 -24.38
CA ASP A 118 -1.22 36.84 -23.19
C ASP A 118 -1.43 35.34 -23.55
N GLU A 119 -0.68 34.81 -24.54
CA GLU A 119 -0.72 33.38 -24.94
C GLU A 119 -0.39 32.40 -23.79
N ASP A 120 0.35 32.85 -22.77
CA ASP A 120 0.73 32.04 -21.61
C ASP A 120 -0.36 32.00 -20.49
N GLU A 121 -1.48 32.72 -20.66
CA GLU A 121 -2.57 32.82 -19.65
C GLU A 121 -3.92 32.26 -20.14
N ALA A 122 -3.97 31.60 -21.29
CA ALA A 122 -5.18 30.96 -21.79
C ALA A 122 -5.50 29.69 -20.97
N GLU A 123 -6.54 29.74 -20.16
CA GLU A 123 -7.08 28.60 -19.42
C GLU A 123 -8.27 28.00 -20.19
N PRO A 124 -8.28 26.69 -20.46
CA PRO A 124 -9.41 26.04 -21.11
C PRO A 124 -10.64 26.03 -20.20
N GLU A 125 -11.82 26.23 -20.78
CA GLU A 125 -13.10 26.18 -20.06
C GLU A 125 -13.92 24.94 -20.46
N GLU A 126 -13.56 24.29 -21.57
CA GLU A 126 -14.31 23.18 -22.16
C GLU A 126 -13.36 22.11 -22.70
N PHE A 127 -13.82 20.87 -22.73
CA PHE A 127 -13.23 19.80 -23.53
C PHE A 127 -14.30 19.11 -24.38
N LEU A 128 -13.86 18.43 -25.43
CA LEU A 128 -14.68 17.70 -26.37
C LEU A 128 -14.30 16.21 -26.32
N LEU A 129 -15.29 15.34 -26.14
CA LEU A 129 -15.18 13.91 -26.44
C LEU A 129 -15.68 13.66 -27.85
N ILE A 130 -14.89 12.93 -28.63
CA ILE A 130 -15.15 12.67 -30.05
C ILE A 130 -15.11 11.16 -30.26
N GLU A 131 -16.18 10.57 -30.78
CA GLU A 131 -16.26 9.14 -31.07
C GLU A 131 -15.04 8.69 -31.87
N ALA A 132 -14.41 7.60 -31.43
CA ALA A 132 -13.31 6.97 -32.14
C ALA A 132 -13.83 6.37 -33.44
N VAL A 133 -13.27 6.80 -34.57
CA VAL A 133 -13.70 6.40 -35.91
C VAL A 133 -12.57 5.72 -36.69
N ASP A 134 -12.92 4.92 -37.69
CA ASP A 134 -11.92 4.28 -38.56
C ASP A 134 -11.27 5.34 -39.48
N ASP A 135 -9.93 5.43 -39.43
CA ASP A 135 -9.12 6.32 -40.28
C ASP A 135 -9.33 6.09 -41.79
N ASP A 136 -9.78 4.89 -42.19
CA ASP A 136 -10.14 4.61 -43.58
C ASP A 136 -11.47 5.30 -43.99
N GLU A 137 -12.31 5.69 -43.03
CA GLU A 137 -13.60 6.37 -43.22
C GLU A 137 -13.51 7.88 -43.00
N PHE A 138 -12.87 8.31 -41.92
CA PHE A 138 -12.73 9.73 -41.56
C PHE A 138 -11.27 10.08 -41.23
N GLU A 139 -10.74 11.13 -41.85
CA GLU A 139 -9.44 11.71 -41.48
C GLU A 139 -9.70 12.95 -40.60
N ILE A 140 -9.44 12.83 -39.30
CA ILE A 140 -9.56 13.95 -38.35
C ILE A 140 -8.20 14.64 -38.23
N VAL A 141 -8.20 15.98 -38.31
CA VAL A 141 -7.02 16.83 -38.19
C VAL A 141 -7.29 18.00 -37.26
N GLN A 142 -6.28 18.42 -36.51
CA GLN A 142 -6.36 19.60 -35.67
C GLN A 142 -5.89 20.86 -36.43
N ARG A 143 -6.62 21.96 -36.30
CA ARG A 143 -6.26 23.28 -36.83
C ARG A 143 -6.59 24.35 -35.81
N GLU A 144 -5.59 25.15 -35.46
CA GLU A 144 -5.78 26.30 -34.56
C GLU A 144 -6.41 25.90 -33.21
N GLY A 145 -6.07 24.70 -32.70
CA GLY A 145 -6.62 24.19 -31.44
C GLY A 145 -8.03 23.60 -31.54
N GLU A 146 -8.56 23.40 -32.76
CA GLU A 146 -9.89 22.81 -32.99
C GLU A 146 -9.83 21.57 -33.91
N PRO A 147 -10.72 20.58 -33.74
CA PRO A 147 -10.78 19.37 -34.55
C PRO A 147 -11.66 19.51 -35.81
N TYR A 148 -11.13 19.04 -36.94
CA TYR A 148 -11.80 19.09 -38.25
C TYR A 148 -11.69 17.75 -38.98
N VAL A 149 -12.74 17.37 -39.70
CA VAL A 149 -12.74 16.25 -40.64
C VAL A 149 -12.35 16.73 -42.04
N VAL A 150 -11.43 16.00 -42.68
CA VAL A 150 -11.05 16.25 -44.08
C VAL A 150 -12.07 15.58 -45.01
N VAL A 151 -12.91 16.39 -45.66
CA VAL A 151 -13.90 15.91 -46.63
C VAL A 151 -13.40 16.15 -48.05
N SER A 152 -13.24 15.08 -48.82
CA SER A 152 -12.82 15.14 -50.22
C SER A 152 -14.01 15.01 -51.18
N GLU A 153 -14.50 16.14 -51.72
CA GLU A 153 -15.52 16.15 -52.78
C GLU A 153 -14.93 16.62 -54.12
N ASP A 154 -15.13 15.81 -55.18
CA ASP A 154 -14.69 16.12 -56.56
C ASP A 154 -13.18 16.50 -56.70
N GLY A 155 -12.33 15.99 -55.79
CA GLY A 155 -10.89 16.27 -55.76
C GLY A 155 -10.51 17.63 -55.16
N THR A 156 -11.43 18.25 -54.43
CA THR A 156 -11.17 19.39 -53.53
C THR A 156 -11.35 18.91 -52.10
N GLU A 157 -10.36 19.19 -51.26
CA GLU A 157 -10.43 18.94 -49.81
C GLU A 157 -11.06 20.17 -49.15
N GLU A 158 -12.09 19.93 -48.34
CA GLU A 158 -12.74 20.90 -47.45
C GLU A 158 -12.61 20.41 -46.01
N LEU A 159 -12.38 21.34 -45.09
CA LEU A 159 -12.35 21.05 -43.66
C LEU A 159 -13.72 21.38 -43.08
N VAL A 160 -14.34 20.39 -42.46
CA VAL A 160 -15.62 20.54 -41.74
C VAL A 160 -15.32 20.33 -40.26
N HIS A 161 -15.82 21.22 -39.39
CA HIS A 161 -15.60 21.06 -37.95
C HIS A 161 -16.23 19.74 -37.49
N VAL A 162 -15.57 18.99 -36.59
CA VAL A 162 -16.02 17.62 -36.23
C VAL A 162 -17.46 17.60 -35.69
N THR A 163 -17.85 18.62 -34.93
CA THR A 163 -19.21 18.75 -34.38
C THR A 163 -20.29 19.01 -35.44
N ASP A 164 -19.91 19.35 -36.68
CA ASP A 164 -20.82 19.56 -37.80
C ASP A 164 -20.98 18.29 -38.67
N VAL A 165 -20.29 17.20 -38.33
CA VAL A 165 -20.37 15.90 -39.03
C VAL A 165 -21.39 15.01 -38.34
N ASP A 166 -22.56 14.84 -38.96
CA ASP A 166 -23.70 14.09 -38.39
C ASP A 166 -23.37 12.61 -38.10
N GLU A 167 -22.34 12.06 -38.74
CA GLU A 167 -21.89 10.68 -38.60
C GLU A 167 -20.94 10.42 -37.42
N ILE A 168 -20.42 11.46 -36.75
CA ILE A 168 -19.48 11.33 -35.62
C ILE A 168 -20.16 11.87 -34.36
N ASP A 169 -20.33 11.03 -33.32
CA ASP A 169 -20.84 11.53 -32.05
C ASP A 169 -19.80 12.41 -31.34
N THR A 170 -20.26 13.55 -30.82
CA THR A 170 -19.40 14.51 -30.13
C THR A 170 -20.11 15.09 -28.92
N GLN A 171 -19.38 15.24 -27.82
CA GLN A 171 -19.92 15.70 -26.54
C GLN A 171 -19.00 16.75 -25.92
N VAL A 172 -19.57 17.92 -25.62
CA VAL A 172 -18.84 19.04 -24.99
C VAL A 172 -19.12 19.03 -23.50
N TYR A 173 -18.07 19.20 -22.69
CA TYR A 173 -18.13 19.23 -21.24
C TYR A 173 -17.41 20.45 -20.68
N GLN A 174 -17.92 20.99 -19.58
CA GLN A 174 -17.35 22.08 -18.78
C GLN A 174 -17.16 21.63 -17.32
N GLU A 175 -16.42 22.40 -16.53
CA GLU A 175 -16.37 22.20 -15.08
C GLU A 175 -17.77 22.22 -14.45
N GLY A 176 -18.06 21.23 -13.61
CA GLY A 176 -19.33 21.00 -12.95
C GLY A 176 -20.36 20.24 -13.80
N ASP A 177 -20.02 19.84 -15.02
CA ASP A 177 -20.86 18.93 -15.80
C ASP A 177 -20.73 17.49 -15.29
N GLY A 178 -21.85 16.77 -15.30
CA GLY A 178 -21.87 15.35 -14.99
C GLY A 178 -21.53 14.51 -16.23
N ILE A 179 -20.74 13.46 -16.05
CA ILE A 179 -20.30 12.54 -17.09
C ILE A 179 -20.46 11.10 -16.63
N GLU A 180 -21.08 10.25 -17.45
CA GLU A 180 -21.16 8.81 -17.19
C GLU A 180 -20.07 8.13 -18.03
N PHE A 181 -19.19 7.37 -17.40
CA PHE A 181 -18.08 6.68 -18.08
C PHE A 181 -17.87 5.28 -17.50
N TYR A 182 -17.21 4.43 -18.27
CA TYR A 182 -16.82 3.09 -17.84
C TYR A 182 -15.50 3.15 -17.08
N ASP A 183 -15.53 2.74 -15.82
CA ASP A 183 -14.33 2.51 -15.02
C ASP A 183 -13.77 1.11 -15.33
N ASP A 184 -12.53 1.09 -15.81
CA ASP A 184 -11.86 -0.16 -16.18
C ASP A 184 -11.34 -0.94 -14.97
N GLU A 185 -11.13 -0.27 -13.83
CA GLU A 185 -10.68 -0.94 -12.59
C GLU A 185 -11.80 -1.77 -11.97
N ASP A 186 -13.00 -1.19 -11.81
CA ASP A 186 -14.18 -1.88 -11.26
C ASP A 186 -15.06 -2.60 -12.32
N GLU A 187 -14.71 -2.49 -13.61
CA GLU A 187 -15.46 -3.06 -14.74
C GLU A 187 -16.95 -2.62 -14.74
N THR A 188 -17.23 -1.34 -14.50
CA THR A 188 -18.59 -0.82 -14.33
C THR A 188 -18.80 0.60 -14.83
N MET A 189 -20.05 1.00 -15.07
CA MET A 189 -20.39 2.38 -15.40
C MET A 189 -20.51 3.20 -14.12
N VAL A 190 -19.87 4.37 -14.08
CA VAL A 190 -19.89 5.31 -12.96
C VAL A 190 -20.36 6.69 -13.42
N ASP A 191 -21.07 7.39 -12.52
CA ASP A 191 -21.46 8.78 -12.69
C ASP A 191 -20.41 9.67 -12.01
N GLY A 192 -19.70 10.49 -12.80
CA GLY A 192 -18.72 11.48 -12.34
C GLY A 192 -19.15 12.93 -12.56
N GLU A 193 -18.39 13.85 -12.00
CA GLU A 193 -18.48 15.30 -12.19
C GLU A 193 -17.10 15.83 -12.60
N VAL A 194 -17.06 16.64 -13.66
CA VAL A 194 -15.83 17.31 -14.10
C VAL A 194 -15.45 18.37 -13.05
N THR A 195 -14.28 18.25 -12.42
CA THR A 195 -13.89 19.13 -11.32
C THR A 195 -12.82 20.16 -11.69
N ASP A 196 -11.98 19.87 -12.69
CA ASP A 196 -10.92 20.76 -13.16
C ASP A 196 -10.61 20.47 -14.64
N ILE A 197 -10.44 21.52 -15.44
CA ILE A 197 -9.98 21.43 -16.83
C ILE A 197 -8.66 22.19 -16.95
N GLY A 198 -7.55 21.44 -16.99
CA GLY A 198 -6.22 21.97 -17.26
C GLY A 198 -5.90 22.00 -18.75
N THR A 199 -4.72 22.51 -19.10
CA THR A 199 -4.24 22.55 -20.50
C THR A 199 -3.80 21.18 -21.04
N GLU A 200 -3.57 20.22 -20.16
CA GLU A 200 -3.06 18.88 -20.49
C GLU A 200 -3.93 17.77 -19.88
N LEU A 201 -4.66 18.06 -18.80
CA LEU A 201 -5.40 17.07 -18.02
C LEU A 201 -6.81 17.57 -17.75
N VAL A 202 -7.78 16.66 -17.82
CA VAL A 202 -9.13 16.84 -17.28
C VAL A 202 -9.27 15.97 -16.04
N THR A 203 -9.82 16.53 -14.97
CA THR A 203 -10.06 15.82 -13.72
C THR A 203 -11.55 15.56 -13.54
N VAL A 204 -11.91 14.31 -13.25
CA VAL A 204 -13.29 13.90 -12.97
C VAL A 204 -13.34 13.21 -11.62
N GLU A 205 -14.23 13.70 -10.74
CA GLU A 205 -14.52 13.08 -9.44
C GLU A 205 -15.75 12.18 -9.58
N TYR A 206 -15.70 10.96 -9.04
CA TYR A 206 -16.82 10.01 -9.09
C TYR A 206 -16.93 9.23 -7.78
N ILE A 207 -18.09 8.57 -7.59
CA ILE A 207 -18.29 7.67 -6.45
C ILE A 207 -18.03 6.23 -6.91
N GLY A 208 -17.05 5.57 -6.28
CA GLY A 208 -16.64 4.19 -6.59
C GLY A 208 -16.38 3.36 -5.33
N THR A 209 -15.83 2.16 -5.51
CA THR A 209 -15.49 1.27 -4.39
C THR A 209 -13.99 1.34 -4.08
N GLU A 210 -13.63 1.73 -2.86
CA GLU A 210 -12.24 1.65 -2.38
C GLU A 210 -12.07 0.50 -1.39
N ILE A 211 -10.99 -0.28 -1.54
CA ILE A 211 -10.64 -1.37 -0.63
C ILE A 211 -9.34 -1.04 0.08
N ASP A 212 -9.41 -0.85 1.39
CA ASP A 212 -8.25 -0.69 2.26
C ASP A 212 -7.86 -2.03 2.89
N GLU A 213 -6.62 -2.48 2.64
CA GLU A 213 -6.06 -3.70 3.22
C GLU A 213 -5.11 -3.40 4.39
N TYR A 214 -5.22 -4.19 5.46
CA TYR A 214 -4.38 -4.09 6.64
C TYR A 214 -3.77 -5.44 6.99
N ASP A 215 -2.43 -5.49 6.96
CA ASP A 215 -1.67 -6.68 7.31
C ASP A 215 -1.69 -6.93 8.82
N LEU A 216 -2.03 -8.16 9.18
CA LEU A 216 -1.92 -8.72 10.53
C LEU A 216 -0.64 -9.55 10.62
N THR A 217 0.24 -9.22 11.57
CA THR A 217 1.44 -10.00 11.86
C THR A 217 1.47 -10.41 13.32
N ASN A 218 1.70 -11.70 13.59
CA ASN A 218 1.72 -12.23 14.94
C ASN A 218 2.75 -11.53 15.83
N ALA A 219 2.32 -11.18 17.05
CA ALA A 219 3.11 -10.43 18.02
C ALA A 219 3.53 -9.04 17.54
N GLU A 220 2.78 -8.44 16.61
CA GLU A 220 2.92 -7.04 16.22
C GLU A 220 1.61 -6.27 16.48
N THR A 221 1.61 -4.99 16.15
CA THR A 221 0.43 -4.14 16.28
C THR A 221 -0.11 -3.75 14.92
N VAL A 222 -1.43 -3.69 14.79
CA VAL A 222 -2.13 -3.15 13.61
C VAL A 222 -2.92 -1.91 14.03
N THR A 223 -3.04 -0.92 13.15
CA THR A 223 -3.93 0.23 13.36
C THR A 223 -5.12 0.11 12.42
N LEU A 224 -6.32 0.05 12.99
CA LEU A 224 -7.59 -0.02 12.26
C LEU A 224 -8.46 1.15 12.71
N ASN A 225 -8.88 2.00 11.78
CA ASN A 225 -9.69 3.20 12.07
C ASN A 225 -9.14 4.04 13.24
N ASP A 226 -7.87 4.47 13.15
CA ASP A 226 -7.14 5.21 14.20
C ASP A 226 -6.99 4.50 15.57
N GLN A 227 -7.42 3.24 15.71
CA GLN A 227 -7.27 2.43 16.91
C GLN A 227 -6.20 1.35 16.72
N GLU A 228 -5.22 1.33 17.61
CA GLU A 228 -4.13 0.35 17.60
C GLU A 228 -4.49 -0.89 18.41
N PHE A 229 -4.20 -2.07 17.86
CA PHE A 229 -4.43 -3.38 18.48
C PHE A 229 -3.17 -4.23 18.44
N GLY A 230 -2.89 -4.96 19.51
CA GLY A 230 -1.93 -6.07 19.51
C GLY A 230 -2.53 -7.31 18.84
N VAL A 231 -1.75 -7.95 17.99
CA VAL A 231 -2.15 -9.07 17.14
C VAL A 231 -1.53 -10.36 17.66
N TYR A 232 -2.34 -11.40 17.86
CA TYR A 232 -1.87 -12.72 18.27
C TYR A 232 -2.56 -13.83 17.49
N PHE A 233 -1.78 -14.77 16.96
CA PHE A 233 -2.26 -15.95 16.25
C PHE A 233 -2.10 -17.19 17.14
N PRO A 234 -3.15 -17.66 17.81
CA PRO A 234 -3.12 -18.94 18.53
C PRO A 234 -3.03 -20.15 17.57
N SER A 235 -3.45 -19.99 16.31
CA SER A 235 -3.39 -21.00 15.25
C SER A 235 -3.33 -20.33 13.86
N ASP A 236 -3.22 -21.14 12.81
CA ASP A 236 -3.25 -20.65 11.42
C ASP A 236 -4.66 -20.21 10.96
N GLU A 237 -5.70 -20.50 11.75
CA GLU A 237 -7.11 -20.28 11.37
C GLU A 237 -7.78 -19.22 12.25
N GLN A 238 -7.10 -18.71 13.29
CA GLN A 238 -7.64 -17.78 14.26
C GLN A 238 -6.66 -16.66 14.58
N VAL A 239 -7.18 -15.44 14.71
CA VAL A 239 -6.44 -14.28 15.19
C VAL A 239 -7.20 -13.58 16.30
N TYR A 240 -6.47 -13.18 17.33
CA TYR A 240 -6.97 -12.41 18.47
C TYR A 240 -6.41 -10.99 18.40
N LEU A 241 -7.28 -10.00 18.53
CA LEU A 241 -6.91 -8.59 18.61
C LEU A 241 -7.20 -8.07 20.02
N THR A 242 -6.26 -7.30 20.59
CA THR A 242 -6.45 -6.66 21.90
C THR A 242 -6.04 -5.19 21.87
N SER A 243 -6.83 -4.35 22.51
CA SER A 243 -6.58 -2.93 22.75
C SER A 243 -5.80 -2.70 24.05
N ASP A 244 -5.57 -3.74 24.87
CA ASP A 244 -4.71 -3.67 26.07
C ASP A 244 -3.22 -3.71 25.67
N LEU A 245 -2.78 -2.62 25.05
CA LEU A 245 -1.40 -2.47 24.57
C LEU A 245 -0.38 -2.43 25.71
N ASP A 246 -0.77 -1.98 26.91
CA ASP A 246 0.10 -2.00 28.09
C ASP A 246 0.46 -3.46 28.46
N ALA A 247 -0.54 -4.35 28.51
CA ALA A 247 -0.31 -5.77 28.78
C ALA A 247 0.41 -6.49 27.64
N PHE A 248 0.10 -6.12 26.39
CA PHE A 248 0.77 -6.66 25.20
C PHE A 248 2.26 -6.28 25.16
N GLN A 249 2.59 -4.99 25.33
CA GLN A 249 3.97 -4.48 25.33
C GLN A 249 4.78 -5.02 26.52
N ALA A 250 4.16 -5.20 27.69
CA ALA A 250 4.84 -5.80 28.84
C ALA A 250 5.40 -7.21 28.56
N GLN A 251 4.77 -7.97 27.65
CA GLN A 251 5.28 -9.29 27.23
C GLN A 251 6.51 -9.17 26.33
N HIS A 252 6.54 -8.17 25.43
CA HIS A 252 7.74 -7.87 24.63
C HIS A 252 8.93 -7.47 25.52
N ASP A 253 8.67 -6.62 26.52
CA ASP A 253 9.68 -6.24 27.52
C ASP A 253 10.20 -7.48 28.27
N GLU A 254 9.33 -8.43 28.64
CA GLU A 254 9.74 -9.67 29.32
C GLU A 254 10.65 -10.54 28.43
N ILE A 255 10.37 -10.60 27.12
CA ILE A 255 11.20 -11.30 26.14
C ILE A 255 12.59 -10.67 26.01
N GLU A 256 12.66 -9.34 25.91
CA GLU A 256 13.93 -8.62 25.85
C GLU A 256 14.74 -8.83 27.14
N ASP A 257 14.10 -8.66 28.30
CA ASP A 257 14.70 -8.89 29.62
C ASP A 257 15.25 -10.32 29.76
N HIS A 258 14.51 -11.32 29.25
CA HIS A 258 14.95 -12.70 29.24
C HIS A 258 16.20 -12.87 28.36
N GLY A 259 16.18 -12.33 27.13
CA GLY A 259 17.30 -12.36 26.20
C GLY A 259 18.57 -11.75 26.80
N ASP A 260 18.45 -10.60 27.44
CA ASP A 260 19.55 -9.91 28.13
C ASP A 260 20.14 -10.73 29.27
N ARG A 261 19.29 -11.37 30.07
CA ARG A 261 19.73 -12.26 31.16
C ARG A 261 20.46 -13.49 30.61
N VAL A 262 19.95 -14.12 29.56
CA VAL A 262 20.60 -15.29 28.92
C VAL A 262 21.94 -14.89 28.30
N GLN A 263 22.01 -13.74 27.61
CA GLN A 263 23.26 -13.22 27.06
C GLN A 263 24.28 -12.91 28.17
N GLY A 264 23.83 -12.32 29.28
CA GLY A 264 24.66 -12.08 30.46
C GLY A 264 25.23 -13.37 31.05
N LEU A 265 24.42 -14.44 31.15
CA LEU A 265 24.87 -15.75 31.63
C LEU A 265 25.92 -16.38 30.69
N TRP A 266 25.78 -16.20 29.37
CA TRP A 266 26.79 -16.64 28.39
C TRP A 266 28.13 -15.91 28.57
N TRP A 267 28.10 -14.61 28.86
CA TRP A 267 29.31 -13.84 29.19
C TRP A 267 29.98 -14.36 30.47
N VAL A 268 29.20 -14.62 31.52
CA VAL A 268 29.72 -15.17 32.79
C VAL A 268 30.35 -16.55 32.58
N ALA A 269 29.67 -17.45 31.86
CA ALA A 269 30.18 -18.79 31.56
C ALA A 269 31.50 -18.73 30.79
N SER A 270 31.57 -17.86 29.76
CA SER A 270 32.76 -17.67 28.93
C SER A 270 33.93 -17.10 29.71
N LEU A 271 33.69 -16.05 30.51
CA LEU A 271 34.73 -15.42 31.33
C LEU A 271 35.25 -16.39 32.40
N ALA A 272 34.37 -17.17 33.03
CA ALA A 272 34.75 -18.19 33.99
C ALA A 272 35.62 -19.28 33.35
N ALA A 273 35.24 -19.78 32.16
CA ALA A 273 36.01 -20.78 31.43
C ALA A 273 37.41 -20.24 31.02
N LEU A 274 37.48 -19.03 30.47
CA LEU A 274 38.75 -18.39 30.10
C LEU A 274 39.65 -18.17 31.32
N THR A 275 39.07 -17.71 32.43
CA THR A 275 39.80 -17.50 33.69
C THR A 275 40.35 -18.82 34.22
N ALA A 276 39.56 -19.90 34.18
CA ALA A 276 40.03 -21.24 34.56
C ALA A 276 41.22 -21.71 33.70
N ILE A 277 41.16 -21.46 32.38
CA ILE A 277 42.25 -21.78 31.43
C ILE A 277 43.51 -20.96 31.76
N VAL A 278 43.39 -19.65 32.00
CA VAL A 278 44.53 -18.79 32.34
C VAL A 278 45.17 -19.22 33.67
N ILE A 279 44.36 -19.48 34.70
CA ILE A 279 44.87 -19.94 36.00
C ILE A 279 45.56 -21.30 35.85
N ALA A 280 45.00 -22.22 35.08
CA ALA A 280 45.65 -23.49 34.77
C ALA A 280 46.98 -23.27 34.03
N GLY A 281 46.99 -22.45 32.99
CA GLY A 281 48.21 -22.12 32.24
C GLY A 281 49.32 -21.53 33.12
N LEU A 282 48.99 -20.61 34.03
CA LEU A 282 49.93 -20.02 34.98
C LEU A 282 50.37 -21.02 36.07
N ALA A 283 49.46 -21.85 36.58
CA ALA A 283 49.78 -22.86 37.58
C ALA A 283 50.72 -23.94 37.03
N PHE A 284 50.58 -24.28 35.74
CA PHE A 284 51.36 -25.30 35.05
C PHE A 284 52.48 -24.73 34.16
N MET A 285 52.73 -23.42 34.18
CA MET A 285 53.84 -22.82 33.44
C MET A 285 55.18 -23.35 34.00
N PRO A 286 56.07 -23.93 33.17
CA PRO A 286 57.36 -24.41 33.64
C PRO A 286 58.21 -23.20 34.07
N VAL A 287 58.60 -23.15 35.35
CA VAL A 287 59.50 -22.11 35.87
C VAL A 287 60.86 -22.32 35.21
N ARG A 288 61.18 -21.50 34.20
CA ARG A 288 62.55 -21.43 33.67
C ARG A 288 63.38 -20.66 34.69
N GLY A 289 64.15 -21.41 35.49
CA GLY A 289 65.32 -20.88 36.21
C GLY A 289 66.49 -20.68 35.27
#